data_AF-A0AAC9BK05-F1
#
_entry.id   AF-A0AAC9BK05-F1
#
_cell.length_a   1.000
_cell.length_b   1.000
_cell.length_c   1.000
_cell.angle_alpha   90.00
_cell.angle_beta   90.00
_cell.angle_gamma   90.00
#
_symmetry.space_group_name_H-M   'P 1'
#
loop_
_entity.id
_entity.type
_entity.pdbx_description
1 polymer ?
#
loop_
_entity_poly.entity_id
_entity_poly.type
_entity_poly.pdbx_seq_one_letter_code
_entity_poly.pdbx_strand_id
1 'polypeptide(L)'
;MDQRGLARRHSPALEELTSRKNSGEIPLLLDRLEVQHDPTLPPHAKRPPGQKGSPSPLDVVLATNMVSVGVDIKRLGLMVVAGQPKGTSEYIQATSRVGRNAAAPGLVCTVYNWARPRDLSHYERFGHYHATFYQHVEALSVTPFASRAVDRGLSAILAALVRLPGSTYNPNQAAGQVDRTAALVQAAVAAIARRAEEVTQSVAEGQKVQRHLQNRLDRWLREAAPKPGGAKLGYQSERDGLTRPLLQKAGLGDWDTFTCLGSLRDVEPSVNLLLDDRPLDDGYGQGYSVPVVNQPAGTLAIQVAAAANTSAGSAGQTGGNG
;
A
#
# COMPACT_ATOMS: atom_id res chain seq x y z
N MET A 1 -19.85 51.73 4.21
CA MET A 1 -20.35 52.01 5.56
C MET A 1 -20.44 50.70 6.30
N ASP A 2 -19.51 50.43 7.21
CA ASP A 2 -19.48 49.23 8.06
C ASP A 2 -20.44 49.44 9.23
N GLN A 3 -21.62 48.81 9.20
CA GLN A 3 -22.58 48.82 10.30
C GLN A 3 -22.64 47.41 10.91
N ARG A 4 -22.52 47.35 12.25
CA ARG A 4 -22.44 46.19 13.17
C ARG A 4 -20.99 45.82 13.49
N GLY A 5 -20.50 46.25 14.66
CA GLY A 5 -19.12 46.09 15.16
C GLY A 5 -18.65 44.65 15.38
N LEU A 6 -18.74 43.82 14.34
CA LEU A 6 -18.14 42.51 14.23
C LEU A 6 -16.76 42.67 13.61
N ALA A 7 -15.78 41.92 14.12
CA ALA A 7 -14.46 41.85 13.52
C ALA A 7 -14.57 41.46 12.04
N ARG A 8 -13.79 42.11 11.17
CA ARG A 8 -13.71 41.77 9.74
C ARG A 8 -13.31 40.30 9.61
N ARG A 9 -14.21 39.46 9.09
CA ARG A 9 -13.93 38.06 8.81
C ARG A 9 -13.28 37.95 7.45
N HIS A 10 -12.12 37.28 7.40
CA HIS A 10 -11.44 36.96 6.15
C HIS A 10 -11.96 35.65 5.58
N SER A 11 -11.90 35.50 4.25
CA SER A 11 -12.17 34.23 3.59
C SER A 11 -11.04 33.24 3.90
N PRO A 12 -11.34 32.06 4.49
CA PRO A 12 -10.30 31.10 4.86
C PRO A 12 -9.57 30.58 3.63
N ALA A 13 -8.27 30.30 3.77
CA ALA A 13 -7.52 29.56 2.78
C ALA A 13 -7.96 28.09 2.80
N LEU A 14 -8.69 27.70 1.76
CA LEU A 14 -9.30 26.38 1.59
C LEU A 14 -8.58 25.58 0.51
N GLU A 15 -8.24 24.33 0.82
CA GLU A 15 -7.79 23.35 -0.16
C GLU A 15 -8.46 21.99 0.07
N GLU A 16 -8.41 21.14 -0.95
CA GLU A 16 -8.85 19.75 -0.83
C GLU A 16 -7.66 18.79 -0.82
N LEU A 17 -7.75 17.76 0.01
CA LEU A 17 -6.85 16.62 0.03
C LEU A 17 -7.70 15.37 -0.24
N THR A 18 -8.11 15.23 -1.51
CA THR A 18 -8.95 14.13 -2.02
C THR A 18 -8.24 13.42 -3.19
N SER A 19 -8.75 12.27 -3.63
CA SER A 19 -8.20 11.51 -4.77
C SER A 19 -8.25 12.26 -6.11
N ARG A 20 -8.82 13.47 -6.14
CA ARG A 20 -8.84 14.38 -7.30
C ARG A 20 -7.54 15.16 -7.45
N LYS A 21 -6.71 15.25 -6.40
CA LYS A 21 -5.39 15.90 -6.45
C LYS A 21 -4.36 14.99 -7.11
N ASN A 22 -3.49 15.57 -7.91
CA ASN A 22 -2.37 14.87 -8.52
C ASN A 22 -1.34 14.49 -7.45
N SER A 23 -0.74 13.29 -7.52
CA SER A 23 0.26 12.79 -6.58
C SER A 23 1.45 13.74 -6.39
N GLY A 24 1.83 14.49 -7.43
CA GLY A 24 2.90 15.49 -7.34
C GLY A 24 2.54 16.75 -6.54
N GLU A 25 1.26 17.05 -6.39
CA GLU A 25 0.76 18.21 -5.64
C GLU A 25 0.57 17.93 -4.15
N ILE A 26 0.44 16.65 -3.78
CA ILE A 26 0.21 16.25 -2.39
C ILE A 26 1.34 16.75 -1.48
N PRO A 27 2.64 16.53 -1.76
CA PRO A 27 3.72 17.02 -0.90
C PRO A 27 3.68 18.54 -0.69
N LEU A 28 3.40 19.30 -1.76
CA LEU A 28 3.31 20.77 -1.69
C LEU A 28 2.16 21.25 -0.78
N LEU A 29 1.05 20.53 -0.79
CA LEU A 29 -0.10 20.83 0.07
C LEU A 29 0.20 20.48 1.54
N LEU A 30 0.96 19.40 1.77
CA LEU A 30 1.41 19.03 3.10
C LEU A 30 2.38 20.08 3.68
N ASP A 31 3.34 20.53 2.89
CA ASP A 31 4.25 21.61 3.29
C ASP A 31 3.47 22.87 3.68
N ARG A 32 2.43 23.23 2.91
CA ARG A 32 1.51 24.33 3.23
C ARG A 32 0.75 24.15 4.54
N LEU A 33 0.37 22.92 4.87
CA LEU A 33 -0.33 22.58 6.11
C LEU A 33 0.57 22.68 7.35
N GLU A 34 1.88 22.50 7.19
CA GLU A 34 2.85 22.67 8.28
C GLU A 34 3.16 24.13 8.61
N VAL A 35 2.98 25.05 7.66
CA VAL A 35 3.23 26.48 7.88
C VAL A 35 2.35 27.01 9.00
N GLN A 36 2.98 27.59 10.03
CA GLN A 36 2.28 28.20 11.15
C GLN A 36 1.45 29.40 10.69
N HIS A 37 0.20 29.45 11.16
CA HIS A 37 -0.70 30.58 10.92
C HIS A 37 -0.38 31.70 11.91
N ASP A 38 -0.16 32.90 11.37
CA ASP A 38 0.02 34.12 12.15
C ASP A 38 -1.32 34.85 12.23
N PRO A 39 -1.94 34.95 13.43
CA PRO A 39 -3.25 35.59 13.60
C PRO A 39 -3.25 37.10 13.33
N THR A 40 -2.06 37.72 13.23
CA THR A 40 -1.92 39.16 12.95
C THR A 40 -1.89 39.47 11.46
N LEU A 41 -1.68 38.47 10.61
CA LEU A 41 -1.65 38.62 9.16
C LEU A 41 -2.97 38.16 8.53
N PRO A 42 -3.50 38.87 7.52
CA PRO A 42 -4.64 38.40 6.76
C PRO A 42 -4.34 37.02 6.15
N PRO A 43 -5.33 36.09 6.10
CA PRO A 43 -5.28 34.96 5.18
C PRO A 43 -4.96 35.49 3.78
N HIS A 44 -4.03 34.85 3.09
CA HIS A 44 -3.54 35.27 1.76
C HIS A 44 -2.64 36.51 1.69
N ALA A 45 -2.26 37.12 2.82
CA ALA A 45 -1.29 38.20 2.80
C ALA A 45 0.05 37.69 2.25
N LYS A 46 0.55 38.33 1.18
CA LYS A 46 1.94 38.16 0.75
C LYS A 46 2.81 38.55 1.95
N ARG A 47 3.59 37.58 2.45
CA ARG A 47 4.51 37.80 3.56
C ARG A 47 5.44 39.00 3.26
N PRO A 48 5.94 39.68 4.32
CA PRO A 48 6.81 40.84 4.17
C PRO A 48 8.01 40.54 3.23
N PRO A 49 8.47 41.56 2.47
CA PRO A 49 9.52 41.39 1.47
C PRO A 49 10.82 40.91 2.12
N GLY A 50 11.16 39.63 1.92
CA GLY A 50 12.34 38.97 2.51
C GLY A 50 12.24 37.45 2.57
N GLN A 51 11.01 36.90 2.66
CA GLN A 51 10.73 35.46 2.58
C GLN A 51 10.13 35.10 1.21
N LYS A 52 10.91 35.25 0.14
CA LYS A 52 10.51 34.73 -1.18
C LYS A 52 10.65 33.20 -1.17
N GLY A 53 9.54 32.48 -1.23
CA GLY A 53 9.52 31.03 -1.50
C GLY A 53 8.76 30.16 -0.50
N SER A 54 8.38 30.66 0.68
CA SER A 54 7.58 29.87 1.63
C SER A 54 6.08 29.93 1.28
N PRO A 55 5.38 28.79 1.18
CA PRO A 55 3.95 28.76 0.90
C PRO A 55 3.11 29.53 1.96
N SER A 56 1.96 30.09 1.55
CA SER A 56 0.98 30.64 2.51
C SER A 56 0.32 29.52 3.33
N PRO A 57 0.07 29.72 4.63
CA PRO A 57 -0.56 28.72 5.48
C PRO A 57 -2.00 28.45 5.03
N LEU A 58 -2.43 27.20 5.22
CA LEU A 58 -3.82 26.79 5.00
C LEU A 58 -4.63 26.88 6.30
N ASP A 59 -5.85 27.38 6.17
CA ASP A 59 -6.79 27.54 7.28
C ASP A 59 -7.73 26.35 7.38
N VAL A 60 -8.20 25.83 6.24
CA VAL A 60 -9.14 24.71 6.15
C VAL A 60 -8.69 23.75 5.07
N VAL A 61 -8.69 22.45 5.40
CA VAL A 61 -8.49 21.39 4.41
C VAL A 61 -9.65 20.41 4.47
N LEU A 62 -10.26 20.17 3.31
CA LEU A 62 -11.27 19.13 3.13
C LEU A 62 -10.56 17.85 2.72
N ALA A 63 -10.62 16.82 3.55
CA ALA A 63 -9.91 15.58 3.30
C ALA A 63 -10.81 14.36 3.35
N THR A 64 -10.45 13.36 2.56
CA THR A 64 -10.93 11.98 2.74
C THR A 64 -9.97 11.20 3.64
N ASN A 65 -9.98 9.87 3.52
CA ASN A 65 -9.04 8.93 4.12
C ASN A 65 -7.56 9.32 3.94
N MET A 66 -7.20 10.21 3.00
CA MET A 66 -5.81 10.61 2.79
C MET A 66 -5.18 11.35 3.99
N VAL A 67 -5.97 11.89 4.93
CA VAL A 67 -5.44 12.43 6.20
C VAL A 67 -5.09 11.35 7.22
N SER A 68 -5.64 10.14 7.12
CA SER A 68 -5.31 9.05 8.03
C SER A 68 -3.89 8.49 7.77
N VAL A 69 -3.45 8.52 6.51
CA VAL A 69 -2.20 7.90 6.04
C VAL A 69 -1.00 8.84 6.22
N GLY A 70 -0.08 8.52 7.13
CA GLY A 70 1.34 8.92 7.07
C GLY A 70 1.72 10.40 7.20
N VAL A 71 0.77 11.33 7.19
CA VAL A 71 1.04 12.78 7.24
C VAL A 71 1.17 13.26 8.69
N ASP A 72 2.26 13.94 9.06
CA ASP A 72 2.49 14.51 10.39
C ASP A 72 2.34 16.03 10.42
N ILE A 73 1.11 16.53 10.58
CA ILE A 73 0.85 17.97 10.73
C ILE A 73 0.60 18.28 12.20
N LYS A 74 1.56 18.95 12.84
CA LYS A 74 1.48 19.26 14.29
C LYS A 74 0.46 20.35 14.64
N ARG A 75 0.06 21.18 13.68
CA ARG A 75 -0.70 22.42 13.94
C ARG A 75 -2.22 22.32 13.81
N LEU A 76 -2.78 21.15 13.51
CA LEU A 76 -4.22 20.99 13.40
C LEU A 76 -4.87 21.05 14.79
N GLY A 77 -5.70 22.07 15.02
CA GLY A 77 -6.41 22.31 16.28
C GLY A 77 -7.88 21.91 16.26
N LEU A 78 -8.50 21.77 15.07
CA LEU A 78 -9.91 21.43 14.91
C LEU A 78 -10.07 20.40 13.79
N MET A 79 -10.88 19.37 14.03
CA MET A 79 -11.35 18.45 12.99
C MET A 79 -12.84 18.22 13.12
N VAL A 80 -13.51 18.24 11.96
CA VAL A 80 -14.90 17.79 11.84
C VAL A 80 -14.89 16.47 11.09
N VAL A 81 -15.32 15.40 11.75
CA VAL A 81 -15.48 14.09 11.15
C VAL A 81 -16.92 13.97 10.66
N ALA A 82 -17.11 14.01 9.34
CA ALA A 82 -18.43 13.95 8.72
C ALA A 82 -18.87 12.49 8.48
N GLY A 83 -19.64 11.95 9.42
CA GLY A 83 -20.09 10.56 9.46
C GLY A 83 -19.05 9.61 10.05
N GLN A 84 -19.45 8.37 10.33
CA GLN A 84 -18.51 7.36 10.82
C GLN A 84 -17.59 6.88 9.67
N PRO A 85 -16.25 6.86 9.83
CA PRO A 85 -15.35 6.22 8.87
C PRO A 85 -15.66 4.73 8.67
N LYS A 86 -15.14 4.11 7.60
CA LYS A 86 -15.42 2.69 7.35
C LYS A 86 -14.74 1.76 8.35
N GLY A 87 -13.57 2.14 8.85
CA GLY A 87 -12.85 1.40 9.86
C GLY A 87 -12.55 2.22 11.12
N THR A 88 -12.52 1.55 12.27
CA THR A 88 -12.12 2.16 13.55
C THR A 88 -10.65 2.56 13.53
N SER A 89 -9.80 1.76 12.90
CA SER A 89 -8.38 2.09 12.66
C SER A 89 -8.23 3.45 11.95
N GLU A 90 -9.02 3.69 10.91
CA GLU A 90 -9.02 4.92 10.14
C GLU A 90 -9.50 6.12 10.97
N TYR A 91 -10.56 5.93 11.76
CA TYR A 91 -11.07 6.96 12.68
C TYR A 91 -10.00 7.40 13.68
N ILE A 92 -9.30 6.47 14.33
CA ILE A 92 -8.22 6.76 15.27
C ILE A 92 -7.08 7.49 14.57
N GLN A 93 -6.66 6.99 13.40
CA GLN A 93 -5.54 7.57 12.65
C GLN A 93 -5.82 8.99 12.18
N ALA A 94 -7.06 9.30 11.79
CA ALA A 94 -7.46 10.65 11.39
C ALA A 94 -7.59 11.58 12.60
N THR A 95 -8.34 11.18 13.62
CA THR A 95 -8.64 12.05 14.78
C THR A 95 -7.42 12.33 15.66
N SER A 96 -6.48 11.39 15.77
CA SER A 96 -5.19 11.57 16.46
C SER A 96 -4.23 12.56 15.79
N ARG A 97 -4.59 13.13 14.62
CA ARG A 97 -3.84 14.22 13.98
C ARG A 97 -4.12 15.58 14.62
N VAL A 98 -5.22 15.72 15.34
CA VAL A 98 -5.61 16.98 16.00
C VAL A 98 -5.10 17.03 17.43
N GLY A 99 -4.69 18.21 17.89
CA GLY A 99 -4.29 18.42 19.28
C GLY A 99 -2.90 17.88 19.62
N ARG A 100 -2.02 17.73 18.63
CA ARG A 100 -0.62 17.28 18.83
C ARG A 100 0.28 18.35 19.46
N ASN A 101 -0.12 19.62 19.40
CA ASN A 101 0.63 20.71 19.99
C ASN A 101 0.25 20.90 21.47
N ALA A 102 1.18 20.65 22.39
CA ALA A 102 0.94 20.85 23.82
C ALA A 102 0.59 22.31 24.20
N ALA A 103 0.98 23.28 23.36
CA ALA A 103 0.67 24.69 23.58
C ALA A 103 -0.73 25.10 23.09
N ALA A 104 -1.49 24.23 22.42
CA ALA A 104 -2.80 24.55 21.87
C ALA A 104 -3.80 23.39 22.04
N PRO A 105 -5.01 23.63 22.56
CA PRO A 105 -6.01 22.57 22.70
C PRO A 105 -6.48 22.06 21.33
N GLY A 106 -6.74 20.76 21.25
CA GLY A 106 -7.36 20.12 20.08
C GLY A 106 -8.83 19.81 20.32
N LEU A 107 -9.67 20.03 19.32
CA LEU A 107 -11.09 19.67 19.34
C LEU A 107 -11.44 18.81 18.13
N VAL A 108 -12.08 17.67 18.38
CA VAL A 108 -12.62 16.80 17.33
C VAL A 108 -14.14 16.74 17.49
N CYS A 109 -14.86 17.20 16.48
CA CYS A 109 -16.32 17.14 16.41
C CYS A 109 -16.73 16.04 15.44
N THR A 110 -17.38 14.98 15.94
CA THR A 110 -17.92 13.93 15.07
C THR A 110 -19.39 14.23 14.78
N VAL A 111 -19.74 14.40 13.50
CA VAL A 111 -21.09 14.74 13.04
C VAL A 111 -21.69 13.53 12.34
N TYR A 112 -22.66 12.89 12.96
CA TYR A 112 -23.31 11.70 12.42
C TYR A 112 -24.54 12.02 11.57
N ASN A 113 -24.78 11.23 10.52
CA ASN A 113 -26.00 11.35 9.72
C ASN A 113 -27.09 10.42 10.26
N TRP A 114 -28.19 11.00 10.77
CA TRP A 114 -29.32 10.25 11.34
C TRP A 114 -29.98 9.28 10.34
N ALA A 115 -29.93 9.58 9.04
CA ALA A 115 -30.50 8.73 7.99
C ALA A 115 -29.64 7.49 7.69
N ARG A 116 -28.43 7.39 8.26
CA ARG A 116 -27.53 6.24 8.09
C ARG A 116 -27.57 5.39 9.37
N PRO A 117 -28.14 4.16 9.33
CA PRO A 117 -28.25 3.30 10.51
C PRO A 117 -26.92 3.05 11.24
N ARG A 118 -25.81 2.95 10.49
CA ARG A 118 -24.47 2.80 11.06
C ARG A 118 -24.06 4.00 11.92
N ASP A 119 -24.27 5.20 11.40
CA ASP A 119 -23.90 6.44 12.08
C ASP A 119 -24.78 6.63 13.33
N LEU A 120 -26.08 6.29 13.25
CA LEU A 120 -26.99 6.30 14.39
C LEU A 120 -26.54 5.35 15.51
N SER A 121 -26.19 4.11 15.16
CA SER A 121 -25.67 3.12 16.13
C SER A 121 -24.38 3.59 16.83
N HIS A 122 -23.49 4.25 16.09
CA HIS A 122 -22.28 4.86 16.68
C HIS A 122 -22.60 6.06 17.58
N TYR A 123 -23.59 6.89 17.21
CA TYR A 123 -24.05 8.00 18.03
C TYR A 123 -24.64 7.50 19.36
N GLU A 124 -25.53 6.51 19.32
CA GLU A 124 -26.18 5.94 20.53
C GLU A 124 -25.17 5.30 21.48
N ARG A 125 -24.07 4.76 20.97
CA ARG A 125 -23.02 4.08 21.75
C ARG A 125 -21.75 4.91 21.90
N PHE A 126 -21.79 6.22 21.60
CA PHE A 126 -20.60 7.05 21.44
C PHE A 126 -19.63 6.95 22.63
N GLY A 127 -20.15 7.07 23.86
CA GLY A 127 -19.35 6.99 25.09
C GLY A 127 -18.70 5.62 25.29
N HIS A 128 -19.47 4.54 25.13
CA HIS A 128 -18.95 3.17 25.26
C HIS A 128 -17.95 2.84 24.14
N TYR A 129 -18.23 3.25 22.91
CA TYR A 129 -17.32 3.13 21.78
C TYR A 129 -15.98 3.80 22.09
N HIS A 130 -15.97 5.06 22.56
CA HIS A 130 -14.74 5.77 22.93
C HIS A 130 -14.08 5.28 24.23
N ALA A 131 -14.78 4.57 25.11
CA ALA A 131 -14.14 3.90 26.25
C ALA A 131 -13.40 2.63 25.81
N THR A 132 -13.80 2.03 24.68
CA THR A 132 -13.34 0.70 24.25
C THR A 132 -12.79 0.66 22.82
N PHE A 133 -12.55 1.80 22.17
CA PHE A 133 -12.38 1.88 20.71
C PHE A 133 -11.23 1.02 20.16
N TYR A 134 -10.19 0.76 20.95
CA TYR A 134 -9.09 -0.13 20.55
C TYR A 134 -9.54 -1.58 20.32
N GLN A 135 -10.59 -2.06 21.00
CA GLN A 135 -11.11 -3.41 20.79
C GLN A 135 -11.84 -3.56 19.44
N HIS A 136 -12.32 -2.43 18.90
CA HIS A 136 -13.06 -2.36 17.64
C HIS A 136 -12.14 -2.14 16.44
N VAL A 137 -10.82 -2.04 16.66
CA VAL A 137 -9.83 -1.96 15.59
C VAL A 137 -9.84 -3.28 14.83
N GLU A 138 -10.12 -3.22 13.54
CA GLU A 138 -10.18 -4.39 12.70
C GLU A 138 -8.81 -5.08 12.70
N ALA A 139 -8.78 -6.38 12.99
CA ALA A 139 -7.62 -7.18 12.68
C ALA A 139 -7.43 -7.13 11.16
N LEU A 140 -6.27 -6.64 10.69
CA LEU A 140 -5.88 -6.86 9.31
C LEU A 140 -5.85 -8.36 9.10
N SER A 141 -6.75 -8.87 8.25
CA SER A 141 -6.80 -10.28 7.87
C SER A 141 -5.62 -10.59 6.94
N VAL A 142 -4.43 -10.63 7.50
CA VAL A 142 -3.25 -11.20 6.86
C VAL A 142 -3.20 -12.66 7.22
N THR A 143 -3.36 -13.55 6.23
CA THR A 143 -3.09 -14.97 6.41
C THR A 143 -1.58 -15.15 6.54
N PRO A 144 -1.05 -15.43 7.75
CA PRO A 144 0.39 -15.57 7.93
C PRO A 144 0.89 -16.77 7.11
N PHE A 145 2.09 -16.66 6.55
CA PHE A 145 2.69 -17.74 5.75
C PHE A 145 1.82 -18.21 4.55
N ALA A 146 0.99 -17.32 3.99
CA ALA A 146 0.30 -17.59 2.73
C ALA A 146 1.28 -18.09 1.65
N SER A 147 0.90 -19.10 0.87
CA SER A 147 1.81 -19.80 -0.05
C SER A 147 2.60 -18.85 -0.96
N ARG A 148 1.96 -17.80 -1.49
CA ARG A 148 2.65 -16.80 -2.34
C ARG A 148 3.65 -15.93 -1.57
N ALA A 149 3.36 -15.59 -0.31
CA ALA A 149 4.31 -14.85 0.52
C ALA A 149 5.54 -15.71 0.86
N VAL A 150 5.32 -17.00 1.15
CA VAL A 150 6.39 -17.97 1.38
C VAL A 150 7.22 -18.16 0.10
N ASP A 151 6.58 -18.35 -1.04
CA ASP A 151 7.29 -18.55 -2.31
C ASP A 151 8.22 -17.40 -2.65
N ARG A 152 7.75 -16.15 -2.47
CA ARG A 152 8.48 -14.92 -2.82
C ARG A 152 9.53 -14.50 -1.78
N GLY A 153 9.30 -14.78 -0.49
CA GLY A 153 10.14 -14.25 0.59
C GLY A 153 11.19 -15.23 1.13
N LEU A 154 10.90 -16.54 1.08
CA LEU A 154 11.63 -17.52 1.89
C LEU A 154 13.12 -17.63 1.51
N SER A 155 13.45 -17.50 0.22
CA SER A 155 14.83 -17.57 -0.27
C SER A 155 15.68 -16.40 0.22
N ALA A 156 15.12 -15.19 0.18
CA ALA A 156 15.80 -13.98 0.68
C ALA A 156 16.05 -14.07 2.19
N ILE A 157 15.05 -14.53 2.95
CA ILE A 157 15.15 -14.68 4.40
C ILE A 157 16.22 -15.73 4.76
N LEU A 158 16.21 -16.88 4.09
CA LEU A 158 17.23 -17.92 4.29
C LEU A 158 18.64 -17.38 4.00
N ALA A 159 18.83 -16.73 2.84
CA ALA A 159 20.12 -16.16 2.48
C ALA A 159 20.59 -15.09 3.48
N ALA A 160 19.67 -14.24 3.96
CA ALA A 160 19.98 -13.21 4.95
C ALA A 160 20.40 -13.80 6.31
N LEU A 161 19.66 -14.80 6.82
CA LEU A 161 20.00 -15.47 8.08
C LEU A 161 21.28 -16.28 8.01
N VAL A 162 21.68 -16.76 6.83
CA VAL A 162 22.98 -17.41 6.65
C VAL A 162 24.11 -16.38 6.54
N ARG A 163 23.90 -15.28 5.80
CA ARG A 163 24.94 -14.31 5.43
C ARG A 163 25.29 -13.29 6.52
N LEU A 164 24.30 -12.82 7.28
CA LEU A 164 24.44 -11.63 8.13
C LEU A 164 24.96 -11.87 9.55
N PRO A 165 24.73 -13.01 10.23
CA PRO A 165 25.10 -13.15 11.64
C PRO A 165 26.61 -13.20 11.94
N GLY A 166 27.46 -13.47 10.95
CA GLY A 166 28.90 -13.62 11.14
C GLY A 166 29.70 -13.34 9.88
N SER A 167 31.03 -13.35 10.00
CA SER A 167 31.94 -13.05 8.89
C SER A 167 32.13 -14.20 7.90
N THR A 168 31.85 -15.45 8.29
CA THR A 168 32.11 -16.65 7.47
C THR A 168 31.37 -16.63 6.13
N TYR A 169 30.08 -16.32 6.14
CA TYR A 169 29.24 -16.28 4.92
C TYR A 169 28.99 -14.86 4.41
N ASN A 170 29.60 -13.85 5.02
CA ASN A 170 29.35 -12.44 4.66
C ASN A 170 29.84 -12.05 3.24
N PRO A 171 31.06 -12.45 2.82
CA PRO A 171 31.61 -12.09 1.51
C PRO A 171 30.75 -12.58 0.36
N ASN A 172 30.78 -11.88 -0.78
CA ASN A 172 29.94 -12.20 -1.92
C ASN A 172 30.11 -13.66 -2.39
N GLN A 173 31.35 -14.10 -2.54
CA GLN A 173 31.71 -15.44 -3.03
C GLN A 173 31.52 -16.55 -1.99
N ALA A 174 31.24 -16.21 -0.72
CA ALA A 174 30.96 -17.20 0.32
C ALA A 174 29.62 -17.92 0.10
N ALA A 175 28.77 -17.41 -0.81
CA ALA A 175 27.59 -18.12 -1.27
C ALA A 175 27.91 -19.51 -1.84
N GLY A 176 29.06 -19.68 -2.49
CA GLY A 176 29.52 -20.98 -3.01
C GLY A 176 30.10 -21.93 -1.95
N GLN A 177 30.25 -21.47 -0.70
CA GLN A 177 30.87 -22.23 0.40
C GLN A 177 29.83 -22.66 1.44
N VAL A 178 28.54 -22.51 1.15
CA VAL A 178 27.48 -22.88 2.08
C VAL A 178 27.51 -24.39 2.33
N ASP A 179 27.37 -24.78 3.60
CA ASP A 179 27.32 -26.17 4.00
C ASP A 179 26.02 -26.44 4.78
N ARG A 180 25.32 -27.51 4.41
CA ARG A 180 24.11 -27.97 5.09
C ARG A 180 24.37 -28.37 6.53
N THR A 181 25.56 -28.88 6.84
CA THR A 181 25.86 -29.38 8.19
C THR A 181 26.29 -28.28 9.15
N ALA A 182 26.59 -27.09 8.63
CA ALA A 182 26.98 -25.95 9.45
C ALA A 182 25.87 -25.58 10.45
N ALA A 183 26.24 -25.47 11.73
CA ALA A 183 25.32 -25.15 12.82
C ALA A 183 24.51 -23.87 12.54
N LEU A 184 25.13 -22.86 11.91
CA LEU A 184 24.48 -21.61 11.54
C LEU A 184 23.39 -21.81 10.47
N VAL A 185 23.63 -22.65 9.47
CA VAL A 185 22.65 -22.95 8.41
C VAL A 185 21.46 -23.73 8.98
N GLN A 186 21.74 -24.72 9.84
CA GLN A 186 20.68 -25.48 10.53
C GLN A 186 19.86 -24.59 11.47
N ALA A 187 20.52 -23.70 12.21
CA ALA A 187 19.86 -22.73 13.08
C ALA A 187 18.97 -21.77 12.28
N ALA A 188 19.42 -21.30 11.11
CA ALA A 188 18.62 -20.45 10.23
C ALA A 188 17.34 -21.17 9.76
N VAL A 189 17.45 -22.41 9.30
CA VAL A 189 16.29 -23.22 8.88
C VAL A 189 15.32 -23.45 10.04
N ALA A 190 15.84 -23.86 11.21
CA ALA A 190 15.04 -24.11 12.40
C ALA A 190 14.35 -22.84 12.92
N ALA A 191 15.03 -21.70 12.91
CA ALA A 191 14.47 -20.42 13.36
C ALA A 191 13.27 -19.99 12.51
N ILE A 192 13.35 -20.12 11.18
CA ILE A 192 12.24 -19.76 10.28
C ILE A 192 11.07 -20.74 10.45
N ALA A 193 11.34 -22.04 10.52
CA ALA A 193 10.30 -23.07 10.68
C ALA A 193 9.57 -22.92 12.03
N ARG A 194 10.32 -22.72 13.13
CA ARG A 194 9.75 -22.46 14.46
C ARG A 194 8.91 -21.19 14.46
N ARG A 195 9.37 -20.13 13.79
CA ARG A 195 8.59 -18.90 13.68
C ARG A 195 7.26 -19.12 12.95
N ALA A 196 7.25 -19.96 11.91
CA ALA A 196 6.03 -20.32 11.20
C ALA A 196 5.04 -21.05 12.12
N GLU A 197 5.53 -22.01 12.89
CA GLU A 197 4.73 -22.74 13.88
C GLU A 197 4.16 -21.81 14.96
N GLU A 198 4.98 -20.94 15.56
CA GLU A 198 4.55 -20.00 16.61
C GLU A 198 3.46 -19.04 16.13
N VAL A 199 3.62 -18.47 14.92
CA VAL A 199 2.70 -17.46 14.38
C VAL A 199 1.38 -18.08 13.90
N THR A 200 1.45 -19.27 13.30
CA THR A 200 0.26 -19.97 12.79
C THR A 200 -0.38 -20.88 13.83
N GLN A 201 0.28 -21.08 14.97
CA GLN A 201 -0.09 -22.07 15.99
C GLN A 201 -0.29 -23.48 15.40
N SER A 202 0.50 -23.81 14.36
CA SER A 202 0.37 -25.05 13.59
C SER A 202 1.72 -25.69 13.31
N VAL A 203 1.93 -26.87 13.92
CA VAL A 203 3.11 -27.71 13.67
C VAL A 203 3.21 -28.12 12.19
N ALA A 204 2.05 -28.36 11.55
CA ALA A 204 2.00 -28.76 10.15
C ALA A 204 2.51 -27.66 9.19
N GLU A 205 2.18 -26.39 9.48
CA GLU A 205 2.71 -25.26 8.70
C GLU A 205 4.21 -25.06 8.95
N GLY A 206 4.69 -25.23 10.19
CA GLY A 206 6.11 -25.25 10.52
C GLY A 206 6.89 -26.28 9.69
N GLN A 207 6.40 -27.53 9.65
CA GLN A 207 6.99 -28.61 8.85
C GLN A 207 6.94 -28.34 7.33
N LYS A 208 5.86 -27.72 6.84
CA LYS A 208 5.75 -27.32 5.43
C LYS A 208 6.79 -26.27 5.07
N VAL A 209 6.95 -25.22 5.88
CA VAL A 209 7.99 -24.19 5.69
C VAL A 209 9.39 -24.80 5.75
N GLN A 210 9.63 -25.73 6.68
CA GLN A 210 10.90 -26.45 6.78
C GLN A 210 11.22 -27.23 5.50
N ARG A 211 10.24 -27.96 4.91
CA ARG A 211 10.41 -28.65 3.62
C ARG A 211 10.74 -27.67 2.49
N HIS A 212 10.05 -26.53 2.43
CA HIS A 212 10.35 -25.50 1.43
C HIS A 212 11.76 -24.89 1.58
N LEU A 213 12.26 -24.75 2.81
CA LEU A 213 13.63 -24.31 3.10
C LEU A 213 14.67 -25.36 2.69
N GLN A 214 14.40 -26.64 2.99
CA GLN A 214 15.27 -27.75 2.60
C GLN A 214 15.41 -27.82 1.07
N ASN A 215 14.30 -27.75 0.32
CA ASN A 215 14.33 -27.73 -1.15
C ASN A 215 15.14 -26.55 -1.70
N ARG A 216 15.03 -25.36 -1.07
CA ARG A 216 15.82 -24.17 -1.44
C ARG A 216 17.31 -24.37 -1.15
N LEU A 217 17.64 -24.97 0.00
CA LEU A 217 19.01 -25.28 0.36
C LEU A 217 19.62 -26.34 -0.58
N ASP A 218 18.87 -27.37 -0.97
CA ASP A 218 19.30 -28.36 -1.98
C ASP A 218 19.65 -27.69 -3.30
N ARG A 219 18.80 -26.77 -3.72
CA ARG A 219 19.03 -26.00 -4.93
C ARG A 219 20.27 -25.10 -4.79
N TRP A 220 20.42 -24.39 -3.67
CA TRP A 220 21.60 -23.56 -3.42
C TRP A 220 22.88 -24.40 -3.48
N LEU A 221 22.94 -25.53 -2.78
CA LEU A 221 24.10 -26.43 -2.80
C LEU A 221 24.42 -26.95 -4.20
N ARG A 222 23.39 -27.25 -5.01
CA ARG A 222 23.58 -27.63 -6.42
C ARG A 222 24.19 -26.51 -7.25
N GLU A 223 23.80 -25.26 -7.01
CA GLU A 223 24.39 -24.10 -7.68
C GLU A 223 25.80 -23.78 -7.18
N ALA A 224 26.10 -24.11 -5.92
CA ALA A 224 27.40 -23.94 -5.29
C ALA A 224 28.42 -25.02 -5.73
N ALA A 225 27.94 -26.17 -6.22
CA ALA A 225 28.79 -27.25 -6.69
C ALA A 225 29.75 -26.78 -7.81
N PRO A 226 31.01 -27.25 -7.82
CA PRO A 226 31.98 -26.88 -8.85
C PRO A 226 31.46 -27.18 -10.25
N LYS A 227 31.44 -26.17 -11.13
CA LYS A 227 31.02 -26.33 -12.53
C LYS A 227 32.23 -26.34 -13.47
N PRO A 228 32.18 -27.11 -14.58
CA PRO A 228 33.20 -27.04 -15.62
C PRO A 228 33.27 -25.61 -16.17
N GLY A 229 34.48 -25.04 -16.22
CA GLY A 229 34.71 -23.65 -16.64
C GLY A 229 35.03 -22.65 -15.51
N GLY A 230 35.19 -23.11 -14.27
CA GLY A 230 35.69 -22.27 -13.17
C GLY A 230 34.71 -21.21 -12.66
N ALA A 231 33.44 -21.30 -13.07
CA ALA A 231 32.38 -20.41 -12.60
C ALA A 231 32.19 -20.55 -11.09
N LYS A 232 32.07 -19.42 -10.40
CA LYS A 232 31.86 -19.35 -8.95
C LYS A 232 30.46 -18.84 -8.63
N LEU A 233 29.91 -19.26 -7.51
CA LEU A 233 28.64 -18.74 -7.01
C LEU A 233 28.88 -17.57 -6.05
N GLY A 234 28.28 -16.43 -6.35
CA GLY A 234 28.23 -15.27 -5.47
C GLY A 234 26.79 -14.95 -5.08
N TYR A 235 26.56 -14.18 -4.02
CA TYR A 235 25.21 -13.65 -3.74
C TYR A 235 24.71 -12.73 -4.86
N GLN A 236 25.63 -11.96 -5.46
CA GLN A 236 25.41 -11.06 -6.60
C GLN A 236 26.49 -11.31 -7.66
N SER A 237 26.24 -10.85 -8.89
CA SER A 237 27.22 -10.92 -9.97
C SER A 237 28.38 -9.94 -9.74
N GLU A 238 29.56 -10.31 -10.22
CA GLU A 238 30.75 -9.45 -10.25
C GLU A 238 31.14 -9.15 -11.70
N ARG A 239 31.99 -8.14 -11.91
CA ARG A 239 32.48 -7.75 -13.26
C ARG A 239 33.59 -8.65 -13.78
N ASP A 240 33.75 -9.84 -13.21
CA ASP A 240 34.80 -10.81 -13.54
C ASP A 240 34.38 -11.79 -14.65
N GLY A 241 33.10 -11.83 -15.01
CA GLY A 241 32.54 -12.77 -16.00
C GLY A 241 32.43 -14.22 -15.52
N LEU A 242 32.88 -14.52 -14.29
CA LEU A 242 32.93 -15.86 -13.72
C LEU A 242 31.94 -16.05 -12.56
N THR A 243 31.61 -14.97 -11.85
CA THR A 243 30.73 -15.00 -10.69
C THR A 243 29.26 -14.95 -11.11
N ARG A 244 28.56 -16.06 -10.90
CA ARG A 244 27.11 -16.18 -11.13
C ARG A 244 26.34 -15.78 -9.87
N PRO A 245 25.26 -14.99 -10.00
CA PRO A 245 24.45 -14.58 -8.85
C PRO A 245 23.53 -15.72 -8.39
N LEU A 246 23.51 -15.98 -7.09
CA LEU A 246 22.46 -16.76 -6.43
C LEU A 246 21.15 -15.97 -6.40
N LEU A 247 21.20 -14.71 -5.93
CA LEU A 247 20.01 -13.87 -5.76
C LEU A 247 19.76 -13.06 -7.01
N GLN A 248 18.56 -13.19 -7.58
CA GLN A 248 18.12 -12.43 -8.74
C GLN A 248 17.11 -11.37 -8.33
N LYS A 249 17.18 -10.19 -8.94
CA LYS A 249 16.18 -9.15 -8.70
C LYS A 249 14.91 -9.49 -9.47
N ALA A 250 13.76 -9.29 -8.83
CA ALA A 250 12.47 -9.39 -9.50
C ALA A 250 12.38 -8.38 -10.68
N GLY A 251 11.89 -8.87 -11.82
CA GLY A 251 11.70 -8.10 -13.05
C GLY A 251 10.55 -8.66 -13.88
N LEU A 252 10.42 -8.18 -15.12
CA LEU A 252 9.38 -8.62 -16.08
C LEU A 252 9.64 -10.02 -16.68
N GLY A 253 10.81 -10.60 -16.44
CA GLY A 253 11.16 -11.94 -16.91
C GLY A 253 10.60 -13.05 -16.02
N ASP A 254 10.97 -14.28 -16.30
CA ASP A 254 10.55 -15.44 -15.51
C ASP A 254 11.12 -15.39 -14.09
N TRP A 255 10.26 -15.68 -13.12
CA TRP A 255 10.65 -15.72 -11.73
C TRP A 255 11.07 -17.13 -11.36
N ASP A 256 12.17 -17.18 -10.64
CA ASP A 256 12.75 -18.41 -10.17
C ASP A 256 12.83 -18.46 -8.65
N THR A 257 13.19 -19.61 -8.07
CA THR A 257 13.21 -19.83 -6.62
C THR A 257 14.06 -18.80 -5.87
N PHE A 258 15.15 -18.29 -6.46
CA PHE A 258 16.00 -17.25 -5.86
C PHE A 258 15.78 -15.86 -6.46
N THR A 259 14.69 -15.66 -7.20
CA THR A 259 14.21 -14.31 -7.53
C THR A 259 13.60 -13.69 -6.29
N CYS A 260 14.21 -12.59 -5.84
CA CYS A 260 13.86 -11.94 -4.58
C CYS A 260 13.30 -10.54 -4.85
N LEU A 261 12.18 -10.24 -4.18
CA LEU A 261 11.59 -8.91 -4.16
C LEU A 261 12.46 -7.94 -3.34
N GLY A 262 12.56 -6.68 -3.78
CA GLY A 262 13.14 -5.60 -2.97
C GLY A 262 12.25 -5.20 -1.79
N SER A 263 10.95 -5.47 -1.90
CA SER A 263 9.93 -5.19 -0.90
C SER A 263 8.82 -6.23 -0.99
N LEU A 264 8.47 -6.87 0.13
CA LEU A 264 7.30 -7.75 0.21
C LEU A 264 5.97 -6.98 0.28
N ARG A 265 6.03 -5.64 0.33
CA ARG A 265 4.86 -4.76 0.23
C ARG A 265 4.49 -4.45 -1.21
N ASP A 266 5.44 -4.61 -2.13
CA ASP A 266 5.23 -4.34 -3.55
C ASP A 266 4.46 -5.54 -4.10
N VAL A 267 3.14 -5.38 -4.12
CA VAL A 267 2.23 -6.34 -4.75
C VAL A 267 2.42 -6.24 -6.25
N GLU A 268 2.33 -7.37 -6.96
CA GLU A 268 2.38 -7.40 -8.42
C GLU A 268 1.42 -6.39 -9.04
N PRO A 269 1.75 -5.83 -10.22
CA PRO A 269 0.84 -4.97 -10.94
C PRO A 269 -0.50 -5.70 -11.16
N SER A 270 -1.60 -4.97 -11.04
CA SER A 270 -2.94 -5.49 -11.30
C SER A 270 -3.00 -6.13 -12.69
N VAL A 271 -3.30 -7.43 -12.73
CA VAL A 271 -3.54 -8.15 -13.98
C VAL A 271 -5.01 -8.05 -14.36
N ASN A 272 -5.28 -7.83 -15.65
CA ASN A 272 -6.65 -7.88 -16.15
C ASN A 272 -7.09 -9.33 -16.23
N LEU A 273 -8.05 -9.72 -15.39
CA LEU A 273 -8.76 -10.98 -15.53
C LEU A 273 -9.79 -10.82 -16.66
N LEU A 274 -9.50 -11.43 -17.81
CA LEU A 274 -10.47 -11.60 -18.88
C LEU A 274 -11.21 -12.91 -18.63
N LEU A 275 -12.45 -12.81 -18.16
CA LEU A 275 -13.35 -13.95 -18.08
C LEU A 275 -13.95 -14.15 -19.47
N ASP A 276 -13.71 -15.31 -20.07
CA ASP A 276 -14.31 -15.71 -21.33
C ASP A 276 -15.45 -16.68 -21.02
N ASP A 277 -16.69 -16.20 -21.13
CA ASP A 277 -17.90 -16.97 -20.83
C ASP A 277 -18.29 -17.93 -21.98
N ARG A 278 -17.45 -18.07 -22.99
CA ARG A 278 -17.67 -19.05 -24.06
C ARG A 278 -17.60 -20.47 -23.49
N PRO A 279 -18.49 -21.38 -23.91
CA PRO A 279 -18.39 -22.79 -23.56
C PRO A 279 -16.98 -23.28 -23.94
N LEU A 280 -16.34 -24.03 -23.04
CA LEU A 280 -15.13 -24.81 -23.37
C LEU A 280 -15.55 -25.85 -24.42
N ASP A 281 -15.47 -25.47 -25.70
CA ASP A 281 -15.69 -26.35 -26.83
C ASP A 281 -14.60 -27.43 -26.78
N ASP A 282 -15.02 -28.67 -26.58
CA ASP A 282 -14.26 -29.86 -26.26
C ASP A 282 -13.43 -30.41 -27.44
N GLY A 283 -13.01 -29.52 -28.33
CA GLY A 283 -12.20 -29.81 -29.51
C GLY A 283 -10.76 -29.34 -29.37
N TYR A 284 -9.84 -30.30 -29.24
CA TYR A 284 -8.42 -30.10 -29.54
C TYR A 284 -8.23 -29.29 -30.83
N GLY A 285 -7.70 -28.06 -30.77
CA GLY A 285 -7.03 -27.45 -31.93
C GLY A 285 -7.46 -26.07 -32.43
N GLN A 286 -7.92 -25.13 -31.61
CA GLN A 286 -7.88 -23.71 -31.99
C GLN A 286 -7.00 -22.94 -30.99
N GLY A 287 -5.82 -22.54 -31.45
CA GLY A 287 -4.86 -21.79 -30.64
C GLY A 287 -5.44 -20.46 -30.18
N TYR A 288 -5.35 -20.17 -28.89
CA TYR A 288 -5.66 -18.86 -28.34
C TYR A 288 -4.71 -17.82 -28.97
N SER A 289 -5.23 -16.93 -29.82
CA SER A 289 -4.49 -15.79 -30.32
C SER A 289 -4.66 -14.62 -29.35
N VAL A 290 -3.55 -14.18 -28.75
CA VAL A 290 -3.53 -12.98 -27.91
C VAL A 290 -3.93 -11.79 -28.81
N PRO A 291 -4.96 -11.01 -28.46
CA PRO A 291 -5.29 -9.82 -29.22
C PRO A 291 -4.10 -8.86 -29.14
N VAL A 292 -3.54 -8.51 -30.31
CA VAL A 292 -2.45 -7.55 -30.42
C VAL A 292 -2.99 -6.18 -30.00
N VAL A 293 -2.58 -5.71 -28.82
CA VAL A 293 -2.86 -4.35 -28.37
C VAL A 293 -1.98 -3.39 -29.17
N ASN A 294 -2.42 -3.02 -30.36
CA ASN A 294 -1.86 -1.88 -31.09
C ASN A 294 -2.53 -0.60 -30.57
N GLN A 295 -2.11 -0.10 -29.41
CA GLN A 295 -2.27 1.31 -29.04
C GLN A 295 -1.29 1.71 -27.94
N PRO A 296 -0.68 2.91 -28.03
CA PRO A 296 0.39 3.33 -27.14
C PRO A 296 -0.13 3.56 -25.72
N ALA A 297 0.76 3.34 -24.75
CA ALA A 297 0.50 3.46 -23.34
C ALA A 297 -0.18 4.80 -22.99
N GLY A 298 -1.37 4.69 -22.38
CA GLY A 298 -2.05 5.80 -21.72
C GLY A 298 -3.20 6.39 -22.52
N THR A 299 -4.39 5.77 -22.47
CA THR A 299 -5.68 6.47 -22.40
C THR A 299 -6.74 5.49 -21.88
N LEU A 300 -7.57 5.99 -20.98
CA LEU A 300 -8.66 5.33 -20.26
C LEU A 300 -9.73 4.72 -21.19
N ALA A 301 -10.39 3.65 -20.75
CA ALA A 301 -11.68 3.23 -21.29
C ALA A 301 -12.68 2.88 -20.17
N ILE A 302 -13.09 3.91 -19.41
CA ILE A 302 -14.44 3.96 -18.84
C ILE A 302 -15.31 4.56 -19.95
N GLN A 303 -15.87 3.74 -20.86
CA GLN A 303 -16.95 4.17 -21.76
C GLN A 303 -17.58 3.03 -22.59
N VAL A 304 -18.07 1.95 -21.97
CA VAL A 304 -19.13 1.11 -22.59
C VAL A 304 -20.05 0.54 -21.50
N ALA A 305 -20.85 1.41 -20.86
CA ALA A 305 -21.97 0.97 -20.00
C ALA A 305 -23.08 2.03 -19.89
N ALA A 306 -23.17 2.98 -20.83
CA ALA A 306 -24.14 4.08 -20.77
C ALA A 306 -25.02 4.23 -22.03
N ALA A 307 -25.07 3.23 -22.92
CA ALA A 307 -25.85 3.29 -24.16
C ALA A 307 -26.91 2.18 -24.30
N ALA A 308 -27.27 1.49 -23.21
CA ALA A 308 -28.24 0.37 -23.26
C ALA A 308 -29.44 0.53 -22.31
N ASN A 309 -29.76 1.75 -21.86
CA ASN A 309 -30.95 1.91 -21.00
C ASN A 309 -31.59 3.30 -21.12
N THR A 310 -32.19 3.59 -22.29
CA THR A 310 -33.25 4.59 -22.41
C THR A 310 -34.31 4.11 -23.41
N SER A 311 -35.44 3.68 -22.82
CA SER A 311 -36.82 3.78 -23.31
C SER A 311 -37.24 3.02 -24.58
N ALA A 312 -37.80 1.83 -24.36
CA ALA A 312 -39.01 1.40 -25.04
C ALA A 312 -40.23 2.05 -24.36
N GLY A 313 -41.18 2.58 -25.16
CA GLY A 313 -42.53 2.89 -24.68
C GLY A 313 -43.19 4.12 -25.33
N SER A 314 -43.85 3.93 -26.47
CA SER A 314 -45.29 4.20 -26.65
C SER A 314 -45.68 4.20 -28.13
N ALA A 315 -46.61 3.32 -28.48
CA ALA A 315 -47.33 3.32 -29.74
C ALA A 315 -48.30 4.52 -29.86
N GLY A 316 -48.61 4.97 -31.07
CA GLY A 316 -49.78 5.82 -31.31
C GLY A 316 -49.74 6.70 -32.57
N GLN A 317 -50.32 6.17 -33.66
CA GLN A 317 -51.24 6.85 -34.59
C GLN A 317 -50.81 8.07 -35.46
N THR A 318 -50.93 7.82 -36.78
CA THR A 318 -51.67 8.58 -37.84
C THR A 318 -51.13 9.87 -38.47
N GLY A 319 -51.14 9.87 -39.82
CA GLY A 319 -51.29 11.01 -40.74
C GLY A 319 -49.99 11.74 -41.08
N GLY A 320 -49.61 12.02 -42.32
CA GLY A 320 -50.39 12.22 -43.55
C GLY A 320 -50.37 13.70 -43.93
N ASN A 321 -49.45 14.06 -44.84
CA ASN A 321 -49.38 15.27 -45.70
C ASN A 321 -49.36 16.68 -45.08
N GLY A 322 -48.44 17.50 -45.62
CA GLY A 322 -48.38 18.96 -45.46
C GLY A 322 -46.97 19.47 -45.57
#